data_AF-A0A380JXW8-F1
#
_entry.id   AF-A0A380JXW8-F1
#
_cell.length_a   1.000
_cell.length_b   1.000
_cell.length_c   1.000
_cell.angle_alpha   90.00
_cell.angle_beta   90.00
_cell.angle_gamma   90.00
#
_symmetry.space_group_name_H-M   'P 1'
#
loop_
_entity.id
_entity.type
_entity.pdbx_description
1 polymer ?
#
loop_
_entity_poly.entity_id
_entity_poly.type
_entity_poly.pdbx_seq_one_letter_code
_entity_poly.pdbx_strand_id
1 'polypeptide(L)'
;MFENAKLEHLLREKLIQNSRDPHYMNTVESKEYKWLIREVFKRLRFDSNKKIMRKELENKWLDLADKRNLLAHSEEKFDAEKGYYIYSKDKCTKKELFIYENDLDKERKYISELVININSLIDSEYLIPQIKNRKY
;
A
#
# COMPACT_ATOMS: atom_id res chain seq x y z
N MET A 1 2.80 12.63 2.27
CA MET A 1 3.73 11.69 2.95
C MET A 1 3.13 11.17 4.26
N PHE A 2 2.46 12.01 5.06
CA PHE A 2 1.72 11.62 6.26
C PHE A 2 0.64 10.55 6.03
N GLU A 3 -0.03 10.55 4.87
CA GLU A 3 -1.10 9.61 4.53
C GLU A 3 -0.62 8.16 4.59
N ASN A 4 0.59 7.88 4.11
CA ASN A 4 1.17 6.53 4.13
C ASN A 4 1.51 6.07 5.55
N ALA A 5 2.00 6.95 6.42
CA ALA A 5 2.26 6.60 7.81
C ALA A 5 0.96 6.32 8.58
N LYS A 6 -0.10 7.10 8.33
CA LYS A 6 -1.44 6.87 8.88
C LYS A 6 -2.03 5.54 8.41
N LEU A 7 -1.98 5.26 7.10
CA LEU A 7 -2.44 3.98 6.53
C LEU A 7 -1.65 2.78 7.07
N GLU A 8 -0.33 2.91 7.19
CA GLU A 8 0.52 1.86 7.77
C GLU A 8 0.17 1.59 9.25
N HIS A 9 -0.07 2.63 10.04
CA HIS A 9 -0.53 2.50 11.42
C HIS A 9 -1.90 1.80 11.51
N LEU A 10 -2.89 2.24 10.73
CA LEU A 10 -4.23 1.64 10.69
C LEU A 10 -4.20 0.15 10.31
N LEU A 11 -3.33 -0.26 9.38
CA LEU A 11 -3.12 -1.68 9.06
C LEU A 11 -2.58 -2.47 10.24
N ARG A 12 -1.56 -1.93 10.94
CA ARG A 12 -0.96 -2.58 12.12
C ARG A 12 -2.00 -2.75 13.21
N GLU A 13 -2.73 -1.70 13.54
CA GLU A 13 -3.82 -1.75 14.54
C GLU A 13 -4.88 -2.78 14.17
N LYS A 14 -5.43 -2.74 12.95
CA LYS A 14 -6.49 -3.66 12.50
C LYS A 14 -6.03 -5.13 12.56
N LEU A 15 -4.79 -5.42 12.17
CA LEU A 15 -4.20 -6.77 12.22
C LEU A 15 -3.96 -7.26 13.66
N ILE A 16 -3.47 -6.37 14.55
CA ILE A 16 -3.20 -6.66 15.96
C ILE A 16 -4.52 -6.88 16.73
N GLN A 17 -5.50 -5.97 16.59
CA GLN A 17 -6.81 -6.08 17.23
C GLN A 17 -7.58 -7.35 16.81
N ASN A 18 -7.35 -7.86 15.59
CA ASN A 18 -7.91 -9.12 15.11
C ASN A 18 -7.03 -10.35 15.44
N SER A 19 -6.17 -10.26 16.46
CA SER A 19 -5.40 -11.38 17.00
C SER A 19 -5.36 -11.35 18.52
N ARG A 20 -5.11 -12.51 19.14
CA ARG A 20 -4.76 -12.65 20.56
C ARG A 20 -3.42 -13.38 20.75
N ASP A 21 -2.67 -13.56 19.67
CA ASP A 21 -1.40 -14.28 19.67
C ASP A 21 -0.23 -13.28 19.73
N PRO A 22 0.53 -13.22 20.84
CA PRO A 22 1.63 -12.27 20.99
C PRO A 22 2.74 -12.44 19.94
N HIS A 23 2.98 -13.68 19.47
CA HIS A 23 3.98 -13.91 18.43
C HIS A 23 3.52 -13.34 17.08
N TYR A 24 2.21 -13.38 16.81
CA TYR A 24 1.65 -12.70 15.63
C TYR A 24 1.72 -11.18 15.75
N MET A 25 1.46 -10.60 16.93
CA MET A 25 1.57 -9.14 17.14
C MET A 25 3.00 -8.66 16.86
N ASN A 26 4.01 -9.31 17.46
CA ASN A 26 5.43 -9.02 17.19
C ASN A 26 5.80 -9.23 15.71
N THR A 27 5.16 -10.19 15.03
CA THR A 27 5.30 -10.37 13.58
C THR A 27 4.72 -9.16 12.82
N VAL A 28 3.51 -8.71 13.14
CA VAL A 28 2.90 -7.54 12.51
C VAL A 28 3.77 -6.29 12.71
N GLU A 29 4.28 -6.05 13.92
CA GLU A 29 5.16 -4.92 14.22
C GLU A 29 6.48 -4.95 13.43
N SER A 30 7.14 -6.10 13.33
CA SER A 30 8.43 -6.24 12.64
C SER A 30 8.35 -6.27 11.11
N LYS A 31 7.16 -6.31 10.51
CA LYS A 31 6.99 -6.46 9.05
C LYS A 31 6.93 -5.14 8.30
N GLU A 32 7.37 -5.20 7.04
CA GLU A 32 7.29 -4.12 6.05
C GLU A 32 5.84 -3.80 5.64
N TYR A 33 5.60 -2.55 5.22
CA TYR A 33 4.28 -2.07 4.82
C TYR A 33 3.61 -2.92 3.72
N LYS A 34 4.37 -3.39 2.74
CA LYS A 34 3.88 -4.30 1.68
C LYS A 34 3.36 -5.63 2.20
N TRP A 35 3.96 -6.16 3.26
CA TRP A 35 3.50 -7.39 3.89
C TRP A 35 2.16 -7.17 4.62
N LEU A 36 2.02 -6.03 5.32
CA LEU A 36 0.78 -5.65 5.99
C LEU A 36 -0.41 -5.56 5.02
N ILE A 37 -0.20 -4.91 3.86
CA ILE A 37 -1.23 -4.78 2.81
C ILE A 37 -1.72 -6.18 2.40
N ARG A 38 -0.80 -7.07 2.01
CA ARG A 38 -1.14 -8.44 1.56
C ARG A 38 -1.82 -9.27 2.64
N GLU A 39 -1.35 -9.18 3.89
CA GLU A 39 -1.92 -9.93 5.01
C GLU A 39 -3.35 -9.46 5.34
N VAL A 40 -3.64 -8.16 5.23
CA VAL A 40 -5.01 -7.64 5.35
C VAL A 40 -5.89 -8.15 4.20
N PHE A 41 -5.49 -7.98 2.94
CA PHE A 41 -6.30 -8.43 1.80
C PHE A 41 -6.53 -9.94 1.76
N LYS A 42 -5.59 -10.73 2.27
CA LYS A 42 -5.74 -12.18 2.46
C LYS A 42 -6.74 -12.56 3.56
N ARG A 43 -6.87 -11.74 4.62
CA ARG A 43 -7.67 -12.05 5.82
C ARG A 43 -9.06 -11.43 5.82
N LEU A 44 -9.32 -10.37 5.07
CA LEU A 44 -10.64 -9.74 5.02
C LEU A 44 -11.73 -10.73 4.54
N ARG A 45 -12.87 -10.74 5.23
CA ARG A 45 -14.01 -11.63 4.95
C ARG A 45 -14.86 -11.04 3.84
N PHE A 46 -15.16 -11.82 2.79
CA PHE A 46 -15.59 -11.24 1.52
C PHE A 46 -16.79 -11.93 0.84
N ASP A 47 -17.70 -11.09 0.33
CA ASP A 47 -18.57 -11.41 -0.81
C ASP A 47 -17.72 -11.64 -2.08
N SER A 48 -17.99 -12.76 -2.78
CA SER A 48 -17.37 -13.17 -4.04
C SER A 48 -17.54 -12.16 -5.17
N ASN A 49 -18.66 -11.42 -5.19
CA ASN A 49 -18.99 -10.48 -6.27
C ASN A 49 -18.01 -9.30 -6.35
N LYS A 50 -17.37 -8.95 -5.23
CA LYS A 50 -16.42 -7.83 -5.13
C LYS A 50 -14.96 -8.25 -5.34
N LYS A 51 -14.67 -9.51 -5.71
CA LYS A 51 -13.31 -10.06 -5.80
C LYS A 51 -12.38 -9.31 -6.77
N ILE A 52 -12.90 -8.90 -7.94
CA ILE A 52 -12.10 -8.20 -8.97
C ILE A 52 -11.70 -6.80 -8.47
N MET A 53 -12.68 -5.98 -8.09
CA MET A 53 -12.48 -4.65 -7.52
C MET A 53 -11.50 -4.65 -6.34
N ARG A 54 -11.57 -5.63 -5.44
CA ARG A 54 -10.63 -5.71 -4.30
C ARG A 54 -9.21 -6.10 -4.74
N LYS A 55 -9.03 -6.96 -5.75
CA LYS A 55 -7.69 -7.26 -6.31
C LYS A 55 -7.09 -6.04 -7.03
N GLU A 56 -7.91 -5.24 -7.71
CA GLU A 56 -7.47 -3.96 -8.28
C GLU A 56 -7.03 -2.97 -7.21
N LEU A 57 -7.78 -2.87 -6.10
CA LEU A 57 -7.44 -1.99 -4.98
C LEU A 57 -6.17 -2.44 -4.25
N GLU A 58 -5.98 -3.75 -4.05
CA GLU A 58 -4.73 -4.33 -3.53
C GLU A 58 -3.54 -3.94 -4.41
N ASN A 59 -3.65 -4.18 -5.73
CA ASN A 59 -2.61 -3.85 -6.69
C ASN A 59 -2.28 -2.34 -6.70
N LYS A 60 -3.30 -1.47 -6.75
CA LYS A 60 -3.12 -0.01 -6.73
C LYS A 60 -2.40 0.46 -5.46
N TRP A 61 -2.68 -0.16 -4.31
CA TRP A 61 -2.01 0.17 -3.06
C TRP A 61 -0.58 -0.40 -2.99
N LEU A 62 -0.34 -1.60 -3.49
CA LEU A 62 1.01 -2.15 -3.61
C LEU A 62 1.90 -1.30 -4.55
N ASP A 63 1.35 -0.81 -5.67
CA ASP A 63 2.05 0.12 -6.55
C ASP A 63 2.31 1.48 -5.89
N LEU A 64 1.39 2.00 -5.05
CA LEU A 64 1.64 3.20 -4.23
C LEU A 64 2.81 2.99 -3.26
N ALA A 65 2.90 1.82 -2.64
CA ALA A 65 4.02 1.46 -1.76
C ALA A 65 5.34 1.31 -2.53
N ASP A 66 5.33 0.74 -3.75
CA ASP A 66 6.49 0.73 -4.64
C ASP A 66 6.92 2.15 -5.06
N LYS A 67 5.96 3.00 -5.42
CA LYS A 67 6.21 4.40 -5.80
C LYS A 67 6.85 5.18 -4.66
N ARG A 68 6.40 4.98 -3.41
CA ARG A 68 7.07 5.52 -2.20
C ARG A 68 8.53 5.08 -2.11
N ASN A 69 8.80 3.78 -2.28
CA ASN A 69 10.16 3.24 -2.17
C ASN A 69 11.08 3.74 -3.27
N LEU A 70 10.59 3.85 -4.52
CA LEU A 70 11.29 4.48 -5.63
C LEU A 70 11.63 5.95 -5.33
N LEU A 71 10.65 6.72 -4.83
CA LEU A 71 10.85 8.14 -4.49
C LEU A 71 11.84 8.38 -3.33
N ALA A 72 12.18 7.37 -2.53
CA ALA A 72 13.23 7.51 -1.50
C ALA A 72 14.65 7.71 -2.08
N HIS A 73 14.83 7.43 -3.38
CA HIS A 73 16.09 7.59 -4.12
C HIS A 73 15.92 8.41 -5.39
N SER A 74 14.94 9.33 -5.44
CA SER A 74 14.69 10.14 -6.62
C SER A 74 15.67 11.30 -6.80
N GLU A 75 15.95 11.60 -8.06
CA GLU A 75 16.72 12.74 -8.54
C GLU A 75 15.77 13.74 -9.22
N GLU A 76 16.01 15.03 -9.08
CA GLU A 76 15.36 16.06 -9.90
C GLU A 76 16.09 16.22 -11.23
N LYS A 77 15.34 16.32 -12.33
CA LYS A 77 15.85 16.44 -13.70
C LYS A 77 15.03 17.46 -14.49
N PHE A 78 15.58 17.91 -15.60
CA PHE A 78 14.97 18.89 -16.48
C PHE A 78 14.85 18.32 -17.90
N ASP A 79 13.69 18.57 -18.53
CA ASP A 79 13.40 18.28 -19.92
C ASP A 79 13.06 19.61 -20.63
N ALA A 80 13.61 19.82 -21.82
CA ALA A 80 13.49 21.10 -22.52
C ALA A 80 12.07 21.40 -23.07
N GLU A 81 11.23 20.38 -23.27
CA GLU A 81 9.86 20.53 -23.74
C GLU A 81 8.85 20.53 -22.59
N LYS A 82 9.13 19.77 -21.51
CA LYS A 82 8.17 19.46 -20.43
C LYS A 82 8.52 20.06 -19.07
N GLY A 83 9.70 20.69 -18.93
CA GLY A 83 10.14 21.32 -17.69
C GLY A 83 10.74 20.33 -16.69
N TYR A 84 10.61 20.63 -15.39
CA TYR A 84 11.18 19.81 -14.34
C TYR A 84 10.40 18.52 -14.10
N TYR A 85 11.12 17.46 -13.74
CA TYR A 85 10.54 16.18 -13.39
C TYR A 85 11.36 15.43 -12.34
N ILE A 86 10.66 14.64 -11.54
CA ILE A 86 11.25 13.72 -10.58
C ILE A 86 11.50 12.40 -11.31
N TYR A 87 12.75 11.92 -11.27
CA TYR A 87 13.17 10.63 -11.79
C TYR A 87 13.59 9.68 -10.68
N SER A 88 13.27 8.39 -10.79
CA SER A 88 13.90 7.35 -9.98
C SER A 88 14.05 6.06 -10.76
N LYS A 89 15.06 5.26 -10.41
CA LYS A 89 15.29 3.92 -10.97
C LYS A 89 15.70 2.94 -9.88
N ASP A 90 14.90 1.91 -9.69
CA ASP A 90 15.28 0.81 -8.81
C ASP A 90 16.43 0.00 -9.43
N LYS A 91 17.53 -0.14 -8.70
CA LYS A 91 18.77 -0.75 -9.22
C LYS A 91 18.62 -2.26 -9.47
N CYS A 92 17.73 -2.93 -8.75
CA CYS A 92 17.55 -4.39 -8.78
C CYS A 92 16.56 -4.83 -9.86
N THR A 93 15.38 -4.21 -9.90
CA THR A 93 14.27 -4.53 -10.80
C THR A 93 14.31 -3.74 -12.11
N LYS A 94 15.13 -2.69 -12.19
CA LYS A 94 15.20 -1.73 -13.29
C LYS A 94 13.91 -0.94 -13.54
N LYS A 95 12.89 -1.02 -12.65
CA LYS A 95 11.67 -0.21 -12.72
C LYS A 95 12.04 1.27 -12.64
N GLU A 96 11.58 2.06 -13.60
CA GLU A 96 11.78 3.50 -13.66
C GLU A 96 10.49 4.23 -13.28
N LEU A 97 10.66 5.43 -12.73
CA LEU A 97 9.59 6.33 -12.37
C LEU A 97 9.92 7.73 -12.90
N PHE A 98 8.94 8.35 -13.54
CA PHE A 98 8.97 9.73 -14.02
C PHE A 98 7.72 10.42 -13.48
N ILE A 99 7.87 11.60 -12.87
CA ILE A 99 6.75 12.45 -12.47
C ILE A 99 7.08 13.88 -12.91
N TYR A 100 6.46 14.34 -13.99
CA TYR A 100 6.61 15.71 -14.48
C TYR A 100 5.81 16.67 -13.61
N GLU A 101 6.27 17.92 -13.50
CA GLU A 101 5.62 18.97 -12.72
C GLU A 101 4.14 19.15 -13.11
N ASN A 102 3.84 19.11 -14.41
CA ASN A 102 2.49 19.24 -14.97
C ASN A 102 1.52 18.08 -14.66
N ASP A 103 2.02 16.94 -14.14
CA ASP A 103 1.22 15.78 -13.74
C ASP A 103 1.01 15.70 -12.21
N LEU A 104 1.67 16.56 -11.41
CA LEU A 104 1.62 16.52 -9.94
C LEU A 104 0.21 16.62 -9.37
N ASP A 105 -0.68 17.43 -9.95
CA ASP A 105 -2.05 17.55 -9.46
C ASP A 105 -2.92 16.33 -9.78
N LYS A 106 -2.68 15.66 -10.93
CA LYS A 106 -3.33 14.38 -11.26
C LYS A 106 -2.89 13.29 -10.28
N GLU A 107 -1.59 13.23 -9.99
CA GLU A 107 -1.00 12.32 -9.00
C GLU A 107 -1.55 12.56 -7.60
N ARG A 108 -1.59 13.81 -7.13
CA ARG A 108 -2.20 14.19 -5.83
C ARG A 108 -3.66 13.75 -5.74
N LYS A 109 -4.45 13.98 -6.80
CA LYS A 109 -5.86 13.57 -6.86
C LYS A 109 -6.00 12.05 -6.81
N TYR A 110 -5.24 11.32 -7.63
CA TYR A 110 -5.25 9.86 -7.65
C TYR A 110 -4.90 9.26 -6.28
N ILE A 111 -3.85 9.77 -5.63
CA ILE A 111 -3.44 9.32 -4.29
C ILE A 111 -4.54 9.62 -3.26
N SER A 112 -5.16 10.80 -3.31
CA SER A 112 -6.23 11.18 -2.38
C SER A 112 -7.46 10.27 -2.52
N GLU A 113 -7.91 10.01 -3.75
CA GLU A 113 -9.02 9.09 -4.03
C GLU A 113 -8.70 7.66 -3.58
N LEU A 114 -7.47 7.18 -3.83
CA LEU A 114 -7.01 5.86 -3.39
C LEU A 114 -7.02 5.74 -1.85
N VAL A 115 -6.52 6.74 -1.13
CA VAL A 115 -6.51 6.78 0.35
C VAL A 115 -7.94 6.73 0.91
N ILE A 116 -8.89 7.46 0.32
CA ILE A 116 -10.31 7.43 0.73
C ILE A 116 -10.90 6.02 0.57
N ASN A 117 -10.68 5.40 -0.60
CA ASN A 117 -11.17 4.05 -0.90
C ASN A 117 -10.57 2.99 0.03
N ILE A 118 -9.28 3.12 0.37
CA ILE A 118 -8.59 2.23 1.31
C ILE A 118 -9.17 2.34 2.71
N ASN A 119 -9.32 3.56 3.27
CA ASN A 119 -9.89 3.75 4.61
C ASN A 119 -11.32 3.17 4.69
N SER A 120 -12.16 3.47 3.69
CA SER A 120 -13.52 2.94 3.60
C SER A 120 -13.57 1.40 3.62
N LEU A 121 -12.63 0.72 2.93
CA LEU A 121 -12.51 -0.74 2.98
C LEU A 121 -12.08 -1.22 4.38
N ILE A 122 -11.06 -0.60 4.97
CA ILE A 122 -10.53 -0.99 6.29
C ILE A 122 -11.60 -0.85 7.37
N ASP A 123 -12.38 0.23 7.35
CA ASP A 123 -13.40 0.50 8.37
C ASP A 123 -14.61 -0.42 8.23
N SER A 124 -15.09 -0.64 7.00
CA SER A 124 -16.33 -1.38 6.74
C SER A 124 -16.22 -2.91 6.83
N GLU A 125 -15.02 -3.48 6.63
CA GLU A 125 -14.83 -4.93 6.51
C GLU A 125 -14.22 -5.57 7.78
N TYR A 126 -14.56 -6.84 8.00
CA TYR A 126 -14.05 -7.64 9.12
C TYR A 126 -12.92 -8.57 8.67
N LEU A 127 -11.84 -8.63 9.45
CA LEU A 127 -10.79 -9.63 9.28
C LEU A 127 -11.21 -10.97 9.87
N ILE A 128 -10.95 -12.05 9.13
CA ILE A 128 -11.02 -13.43 9.59
C ILE A 128 -9.81 -13.67 10.52
N PRO A 129 -9.99 -14.37 11.66
CA PRO A 129 -8.88 -14.78 12.53
C PRO A 129 -7.80 -15.55 11.76
N GLN A 130 -6.55 -15.43 12.20
CA GLN A 130 -5.45 -16.16 11.59
C GLN A 130 -5.70 -17.68 11.67
N ILE A 131 -5.85 -18.33 10.50
CA ILE A 131 -5.92 -19.79 10.43
C ILE A 131 -4.55 -20.33 10.80
N LYS A 132 -4.42 -20.87 12.02
CA LYS A 132 -3.25 -21.67 12.40
C LYS A 132 -3.28 -22.95 11.57
N ASN A 133 -2.45 -23.01 10.53
CA ASN A 133 -2.16 -24.26 9.84
C ASN A 133 -1.57 -25.24 10.86
N ARG A 134 -2.41 -26.11 11.42
CA ARG A 134 -1.97 -27.31 12.13
C ARG A 134 -1.24 -28.15 11.09
N LYS A 135 0.10 -28.12 11.14
CA LYS A 135 0.91 -29.16 10.50
C LYS A 135 0.58 -30.46 11.24
N TYR A 136 -0.06 -31.37 10.53
CA TYR A 136 -0.11 -32.78 10.86
C TYR A 136 1.18 -33.44 10.35
#